data_AF-A0A6A4P3W2-F1
#
_entry.id   AF-A0A6A4P3W2-F1
#
_cell.length_a   1.000
_cell.length_b   1.000
_cell.length_c   1.000
_cell.angle_alpha   90.00
_cell.angle_beta   90.00
_cell.angle_gamma   90.00
#
_symmetry.space_group_name_H-M   'P 1'
#
loop_
_entity.id
_entity.type
_entity.pdbx_description
1 polymer ?
#
loop_
_entity_poly.entity_id
_entity_poly.type
_entity_poly.pdbx_seq_one_letter_code
_entity_poly.pdbx_strand_id
1 'polypeptide(L)'
;MATKNAVFQVVLFSIFLAIANSFQFNYPTIFNFGDSNSDTGELAAGLGLILTPPNGQNYFKIPSGRFCDGRLIVDFLSNNTLLLYSNYFAYDLSLDTIIRLFVI
;
A
#
# COMPACT_ATOMS: atom_id res chain seq x y z
N MET A 1 14.39 -41.81 11.55
CA MET A 1 13.60 -40.86 12.37
C MET A 1 13.42 -39.53 11.65
N ALA A 2 14.48 -38.92 11.10
CA ALA A 2 14.41 -37.65 10.35
C ALA A 2 13.50 -37.64 9.09
N THR A 3 13.43 -38.74 8.34
CA THR A 3 12.66 -38.81 7.08
C THR A 3 11.14 -38.72 7.27
N LYS A 4 10.60 -39.27 8.37
CA LYS A 4 9.16 -39.18 8.69
C LYS A 4 8.74 -37.75 9.03
N ASN A 5 9.61 -37.00 9.69
CA ASN A 5 9.36 -35.60 10.05
C ASN A 5 9.40 -34.68 8.82
N ALA A 6 10.31 -34.95 7.88
CA ALA A 6 10.38 -34.21 6.62
C ALA A 6 9.10 -34.40 5.78
N VAL A 7 8.61 -35.63 5.65
CA VAL A 7 7.35 -35.91 4.94
C VAL A 7 6.18 -35.19 5.60
N PHE A 8 6.09 -35.20 6.93
CA PHE A 8 5.05 -34.48 7.66
C PHE A 8 5.10 -32.97 7.42
N GLN A 9 6.30 -32.36 7.44
CA GLN A 9 6.45 -30.92 7.17
C GLN A 9 6.08 -30.55 5.74
N VAL A 10 6.44 -31.37 4.75
CA VAL A 10 6.05 -31.14 3.36
C VAL A 10 4.54 -31.19 3.22
N VAL A 11 3.88 -32.20 3.80
CA VAL A 11 2.40 -32.30 3.76
C VAL A 11 1.75 -31.09 4.40
N LEU A 12 2.27 -30.64 5.55
CA LEU A 12 1.75 -29.48 6.25
C LEU A 12 1.90 -28.19 5.42
N PHE A 13 3.07 -27.98 4.79
CA PHE A 13 3.32 -26.83 3.91
C PHE A 13 2.40 -26.83 2.68
N SER A 14 2.17 -28.00 2.07
CA SER A 14 1.23 -28.15 0.95
C SER A 14 -0.21 -27.79 1.33
N ILE A 15 -0.64 -28.17 2.54
CA ILE A 15 -1.96 -27.82 3.07
C ILE A 15 -2.08 -26.31 3.27
N PHE A 16 -1.06 -25.65 3.85
CA PHE A 16 -1.05 -24.19 3.99
C PHE A 16 -1.08 -23.47 2.65
N LEU A 17 -0.35 -23.98 1.64
CA LEU A 17 -0.34 -23.41 0.31
C LEU A 17 -1.71 -23.57 -0.39
N ALA A 18 -2.40 -24.70 -0.18
CA ALA A 18 -3.73 -24.94 -0.74
C ALA A 18 -4.85 -24.09 -0.09
N ILE A 19 -4.65 -23.63 1.15
CA ILE A 19 -5.59 -22.76 1.88
C ILE A 19 -5.30 -21.26 1.62
N ALA A 20 -4.18 -20.94 0.95
CA ALA A 20 -3.86 -19.57 0.59
C ALA A 20 -4.92 -19.01 -0.36
N ASN A 21 -5.70 -18.03 0.12
CA ASN A 21 -6.67 -17.32 -0.70
C ASN A 21 -5.99 -16.11 -1.33
N SER A 22 -5.95 -16.06 -2.67
CA SER A 22 -5.56 -14.83 -3.37
C SER A 22 -6.73 -13.86 -3.38
N PHE A 23 -6.54 -12.65 -2.87
CA PHE A 23 -7.49 -11.57 -3.08
C PHE A 23 -7.34 -11.06 -4.51
N GLN A 24 -8.33 -11.36 -5.36
CA GLN A 24 -8.41 -10.78 -6.68
C GLN A 24 -9.23 -9.49 -6.61
N PHE A 25 -8.59 -8.36 -6.90
CA PHE A 25 -9.31 -7.10 -7.08
C PHE A 25 -10.07 -7.16 -8.41
N ASN A 26 -11.41 -7.10 -8.34
CA ASN A 26 -12.28 -7.00 -9.52
C ASN A 26 -12.36 -5.57 -10.09
N TYR A 27 -11.46 -4.70 -9.64
CA TYR A 27 -11.34 -3.32 -10.10
C TYR A 27 -9.86 -2.97 -10.26
N PRO A 28 -9.53 -2.07 -11.19
CA PRO A 28 -8.16 -1.58 -11.32
C PRO A 28 -7.77 -0.80 -10.06
N THR A 29 -6.70 -1.25 -9.40
CA THR A 29 -6.15 -0.66 -8.17
C THR A 29 -4.73 -0.17 -8.42
N ILE A 30 -4.37 0.96 -7.83
CA ILE A 30 -2.99 1.47 -7.80
C ILE A 30 -2.46 1.30 -6.37
N PHE A 31 -1.32 0.64 -6.25
CA PHE A 31 -0.55 0.60 -5.01
C PHE A 31 0.58 1.63 -5.09
N ASN A 32 0.57 2.56 -4.14
CA ASN A 32 1.57 3.60 -4.04
C ASN A 32 2.50 3.30 -2.86
N PHE A 33 3.80 3.26 -3.13
CA PHE A 33 4.85 3.13 -2.11
C PHE A 33 5.82 4.28 -2.29
N GLY A 34 6.28 4.86 -1.20
CA GLY A 34 7.26 5.93 -1.28
C GLY A 34 7.37 6.72 0.02
N ASP A 35 7.81 7.96 -0.12
CA ASP A 35 7.97 8.92 0.97
C ASP A 35 6.85 9.99 0.95
N SER A 36 7.11 11.10 1.63
CA SER A 36 6.22 12.25 1.73
C SER A 36 5.73 12.83 0.40
N ASN A 37 6.48 12.67 -0.70
CA ASN A 37 6.08 13.15 -2.03
C ASN A 37 4.95 12.32 -2.66
N SER A 38 4.71 11.13 -2.11
CA SER A 38 3.67 10.21 -2.54
C SER A 38 2.61 9.99 -1.46
N ASP A 39 2.92 10.32 -0.20
CA ASP A 39 2.04 10.13 0.95
C ASP A 39 0.81 11.05 0.91
N THR A 40 -0.37 10.46 0.73
CA THR A 40 -1.65 11.18 0.72
C THR A 40 -2.22 11.50 2.11
N GLY A 41 -1.47 11.24 3.19
CA GLY A 41 -1.82 11.55 4.58
C GLY A 41 -1.74 10.37 5.54
N GLU A 42 -1.18 9.26 5.10
CA GLU A 42 -1.04 8.01 5.84
C GLU A 42 -0.08 8.15 7.02
N LEU A 43 1.08 8.79 6.85
CA LEU A 43 2.01 8.99 7.98
C LEU A 43 1.36 9.89 9.05
N ALA A 44 0.65 10.93 8.62
CA ALA A 44 -0.05 11.82 9.53
C ALA A 44 -1.16 11.10 10.31
N ALA A 45 -1.95 10.26 9.63
CA ALA A 45 -2.98 9.45 10.26
C ALA A 45 -2.39 8.38 11.21
N GLY A 46 -1.34 7.68 10.78
CA GLY A 46 -0.72 6.58 11.53
C GLY A 46 0.01 7.03 12.79
N LEU A 47 0.65 8.21 12.76
CA LEU A 47 1.38 8.77 13.89
C LEU A 47 0.61 9.84 14.66
N GLY A 48 -0.62 10.18 14.25
CA GLY A 48 -1.40 11.26 14.83
C GLY A 48 -0.74 12.64 14.67
N LEU A 49 0.04 12.84 13.59
CA LEU A 49 0.69 14.12 13.33
C LEU A 49 -0.31 15.12 12.80
N ILE A 50 -0.33 16.31 13.39
CA ILE A 50 -1.10 17.45 12.90
C ILE A 50 -0.14 18.30 12.07
N LEU A 51 -0.26 18.19 10.74
CA LEU A 51 0.46 19.08 9.84
C LEU A 51 -0.21 20.45 9.81
N THR A 52 0.49 21.45 10.33
CA THR A 52 0.05 22.84 10.37
C THR A 52 0.36 23.55 9.05
N PRO A 53 -0.20 24.76 8.83
CA PRO A 53 0.15 25.59 7.68
C PRO A 53 1.68 25.70 7.49
N PRO A 54 2.18 25.59 6.25
CA PRO A 54 1.42 25.77 5.01
C PRO A 54 0.77 24.49 4.46
N ASN A 55 0.83 23.34 5.12
CA ASN A 55 0.32 22.09 4.55
C ASN A 55 -1.22 22.11 4.35
N GLY A 56 -1.67 21.95 3.11
CA GLY A 56 -3.09 21.96 2.71
C GLY A 56 -3.79 23.33 2.63
N GLN A 57 -3.11 24.43 2.89
CA GLN A 57 -3.63 25.81 2.83
C GLN A 57 -4.07 26.30 1.43
N ASN A 58 -3.36 25.95 0.36
CA ASN A 58 -3.58 26.44 -1.00
C ASN A 58 -4.60 25.60 -1.77
N TYR A 59 -4.49 24.28 -1.79
CA TYR A 59 -5.42 23.44 -2.55
C TYR A 59 -6.64 22.99 -1.73
N PHE A 60 -6.42 22.34 -0.58
CA PHE A 60 -7.49 21.74 0.22
C PHE A 60 -8.21 22.76 1.13
N LYS A 61 -7.56 23.88 1.44
CA LYS A 61 -8.00 24.92 2.39
C LYS A 61 -8.16 24.44 3.83
N ILE A 62 -7.69 23.24 4.14
CA ILE A 62 -7.66 22.60 5.46
C ILE A 62 -6.41 21.71 5.56
N PRO A 63 -5.95 21.34 6.76
CA PRO A 63 -4.90 20.33 6.93
C PRO A 63 -5.31 19.04 6.23
N SER A 64 -4.59 18.66 5.19
CA SER A 64 -4.86 17.45 4.38
C SER A 64 -4.12 16.21 4.89
N GLY A 65 -3.27 16.36 5.90
CA GLY A 65 -2.35 15.31 6.34
C GLY A 65 -1.15 15.09 5.41
N ARG A 66 -1.06 15.82 4.30
CA ARG A 66 0.02 15.71 3.31
C ARG A 66 1.13 16.71 3.59
N PHE A 67 2.38 16.33 3.32
CA PHE A 67 3.56 17.20 3.42
C PHE A 67 3.68 18.17 2.24
N CYS A 68 2.56 18.69 1.75
CA CYS A 68 2.52 19.67 0.68
C CYS A 68 1.27 20.54 0.77
N ASP A 69 1.28 21.63 0.01
CA ASP A 69 0.19 22.59 -0.04
C ASP A 69 -0.80 22.36 -1.21
N GLY A 70 -0.61 21.25 -1.92
CA GLY A 70 -1.20 20.99 -3.22
C GLY A 70 -1.61 19.54 -3.44
N ARG A 71 -1.81 19.19 -4.71
CA ARG A 71 -1.94 17.81 -5.15
C ARG A 71 -0.57 17.16 -5.34
N LEU A 72 -0.49 15.87 -5.06
CA LEU A 72 0.67 15.03 -5.35
C LEU A 72 0.56 14.47 -6.75
N ILE A 73 1.67 13.99 -7.31
CA ILE A 73 1.69 13.35 -8.64
C ILE A 73 0.69 12.19 -8.72
N VAL A 74 0.52 11.43 -7.62
CA VAL A 74 -0.42 10.31 -7.52
C VAL A 74 -1.89 10.72 -7.68
N ASP A 75 -2.25 11.97 -7.35
CA ASP A 75 -3.63 12.46 -7.56
C ASP A 75 -3.94 12.68 -9.06
N PHE A 76 -2.90 12.84 -9.89
CA PHE A 76 -3.06 12.99 -11.34
C PHE A 76 -2.97 11.66 -12.09
N LEU A 77 -2.35 10.65 -11.46
CA LEU A 77 -2.27 9.28 -11.98
C LEU A 77 -3.52 8.47 -11.62
N SER A 78 -4.16 8.79 -10.49
CA SER A 78 -5.47 8.26 -10.12
C SER A 78 -6.57 8.97 -10.92
N ASN A 79 -7.21 8.25 -11.84
CA ASN A 79 -8.48 8.69 -12.41
C ASN A 79 -9.61 8.50 -11.38
N ASN A 80 -10.72 9.25 -11.49
CA ASN A 80 -11.89 9.17 -10.58
C ASN A 80 -12.48 7.75 -10.37
N THR A 81 -12.13 6.79 -11.21
CA THR A 81 -12.57 5.37 -11.14
C THR A 81 -11.59 4.47 -10.37
N LEU A 82 -10.41 4.96 -10.03
CA LEU A 82 -9.34 4.21 -9.37
C LEU A 82 -9.32 4.58 -7.88
N LEU A 83 -9.65 3.61 -7.03
CA LEU A 83 -9.44 3.74 -5.59
C LEU A 83 -7.93 3.65 -5.34
N LEU A 84 -7.34 4.76 -4.89
CA LEU A 84 -6.00 4.78 -4.31
C LEU A 84 -6.05 3.99 -3.00
N TYR A 85 -5.50 2.79 -3.01
CA TYR A 85 -5.30 2.04 -1.78
C TYR A 85 -3.86 2.31 -1.30
N SER A 86 -3.75 3.12 -0.25
CA SER A 86 -2.50 3.29 0.48
C SER A 86 -2.37 2.11 1.44
N ASN A 87 -1.35 1.27 1.25
CA ASN A 87 -1.23 0.00 1.96
C ASN A 87 -0.75 0.22 3.41
N TYR A 88 -1.59 -0.09 4.39
CA TYR A 88 -1.11 -0.45 5.74
C TYR A 88 -0.54 -1.89 5.81
N PHE A 89 -0.54 -2.63 4.69
CA PHE A 89 -0.13 -4.04 4.64
C PHE A 89 1.15 -4.21 3.84
N ALA A 90 2.28 -3.91 4.48
CA ALA A 90 3.60 -4.37 4.08
C ALA A 90 3.99 -5.66 4.82
N TYR A 91 3.08 -6.62 4.93
CA TYR A 91 3.40 -8.01 5.25
C TYR A 91 2.38 -8.86 4.49
N ASP A 92 2.85 -9.65 3.53
CA ASP A 92 2.05 -10.61 2.76
C ASP A 92 1.41 -10.11 1.45
N LEU A 93 2.21 -9.59 0.52
CA LEU A 93 1.87 -9.64 -0.91
C LEU A 93 3.04 -10.22 -1.69
N SER A 94 2.75 -11.33 -2.35
CA SER A 94 3.64 -12.11 -3.20
C SER A 94 4.25 -11.26 -4.32
N LEU A 95 5.49 -11.60 -4.64
CA LEU A 95 6.44 -10.94 -5.54
C LEU A 95 5.99 -10.71 -7.00
N ASP A 96 4.77 -11.06 -7.39
CA ASP A 96 4.38 -11.11 -8.81
C ASP A 96 3.67 -9.85 -9.33
N THR A 97 3.30 -8.89 -8.47
CA THR A 97 2.73 -7.58 -8.90
C THR A 97 3.68 -6.40 -8.61
N ILE A 98 4.85 -6.69 -8.05
CA ILE A 98 5.91 -5.73 -7.83
C ILE A 98 6.67 -5.61 -9.15
N ILE A 99 6.33 -4.60 -9.96
CA ILE A 99 7.18 -3.88 -10.93
C ILE A 99 6.22 -3.27 -11.96
N ARG A 100 5.83 -2.02 -11.72
CA ARG A 100 5.85 -0.91 -12.70
C ARG A 100 5.16 0.32 -12.10
N LEU A 101 5.88 1.00 -11.21
CA LEU A 101 6.27 2.39 -11.45
C LEU A 101 7.38 2.74 -10.45
N PHE A 102 8.63 2.56 -10.87
CA PHE A 102 9.74 3.30 -10.29
C PHE A 102 9.53 4.76 -10.66
N VAL A 103 9.27 5.62 -9.68
CA VAL A 103 9.66 7.03 -9.77
C VAL A 103 10.21 7.43 -8.40
N ILE A 104 11.56 7.43 -8.36
CA ILE A 104 12.52 8.17 -7.51
C ILE A 104 12.21 8.23 -6.00
#